data_AF-F7BEG7-F1
#
_entry.id   AF-F7BEG7-F1
#
_cell.length_a   1.000
_cell.length_b   1.000
_cell.length_c   1.000
_cell.angle_alpha   90.00
_cell.angle_beta   90.00
_cell.angle_gamma   90.00
#
_symmetry.space_group_name_H-M   'P 1'
#
loop_
_entity.id
_entity.type
_entity.pdbx_description
1 polymer ?
#
loop_
_entity_poly.entity_id
_entity_poly.type
_entity_poly.pdbx_seq_one_letter_code
_entity_poly.pdbx_strand_id
1 'polypeptide(L)'
;MLELSRSISIDLAESKRLGCLLLSSFEFSAKKLELFLKDVDGISLDTFRDRVSSISKEFKHFTKKLEDDGTLQKCSEESKGLSLECMNWDQLLLHHQKIAEEISRTLEEAKITDVQIDPALYLQSSQSKILSTKPDYQKILDSQNEVFNCMEMVMDELQGSIRLLYSFMETTTLFFKKVSVQLGKRTAQQLETSPIRKLLNPQLQKSSLTF
;
A
#
# COMPACT_ATOMS: atom_id res chain seq x y z
N MET A 1 48.25 -33.84 0.26
CA MET A 1 47.03 -34.12 1.05
C MET A 1 45.99 -34.88 0.24
N LEU A 2 45.53 -34.40 -0.92
CA LEU A 2 44.54 -35.10 -1.75
C LEU A 2 44.98 -36.52 -2.19
N GLU A 3 46.26 -36.74 -2.47
CA GLU A 3 46.80 -38.05 -2.86
C GLU A 3 46.66 -39.13 -1.76
N LEU A 4 46.67 -38.74 -0.48
CA LEU A 4 46.52 -39.68 0.65
C LEU A 4 45.08 -40.23 0.72
N SER A 5 44.09 -39.38 0.45
CA SER A 5 42.69 -39.80 0.40
C SER A 5 42.37 -40.70 -0.81
N ARG A 6 43.13 -40.53 -1.91
CA ARG A 6 42.95 -41.25 -3.18
C ARG A 6 43.65 -42.62 -3.19
N SER A 7 44.65 -42.80 -2.33
CA SER A 7 45.38 -44.06 -2.16
C SER A 7 44.69 -45.05 -1.21
N ILE A 8 43.59 -44.65 -0.58
CA ILE A 8 42.78 -45.48 0.30
C ILE A 8 41.64 -46.10 -0.52
N SER A 9 41.46 -47.42 -0.40
CA SER A 9 40.43 -48.15 -1.14
C SER A 9 39.03 -47.59 -0.90
N ILE A 10 38.28 -47.39 -1.98
CA ILE A 10 36.90 -46.87 -1.97
C ILE A 10 35.90 -47.97 -1.52
N ASP A 11 36.28 -49.24 -1.63
CA ASP A 11 35.43 -50.39 -1.27
C ASP A 11 35.26 -50.59 0.24
N LEU A 12 36.03 -49.85 1.06
CA LEU A 12 35.92 -49.88 2.52
C LEU A 12 34.83 -48.92 3.02
N ALA A 13 34.17 -49.29 4.13
CA ALA A 13 33.28 -48.39 4.85
C ALA A 13 33.99 -47.07 5.18
N GLU A 14 33.27 -45.96 5.11
CA GLU A 14 33.85 -44.62 5.24
C GLU A 14 34.50 -44.37 6.60
N SER A 15 33.99 -44.98 7.67
CA SER A 15 34.63 -45.04 8.99
C SER A 15 36.02 -45.68 8.97
N LYS A 16 36.16 -46.81 8.25
CA LYS A 16 37.45 -47.49 8.04
C LYS A 16 38.39 -46.66 7.16
N ARG A 17 37.86 -46.02 6.13
CA ARG A 17 38.62 -45.11 5.27
C ARG A 17 39.18 -43.93 6.06
N LEU A 18 38.39 -43.36 6.98
CA LEU A 18 38.83 -42.30 7.89
C LEU A 18 39.96 -42.78 8.81
N GLY A 19 39.85 -43.98 9.38
CA GLY A 19 40.91 -44.59 10.19
C GLY A 19 42.22 -44.80 9.41
N CYS A 20 42.14 -45.35 8.19
CA CYS A 20 43.29 -45.47 7.30
C CYS A 20 43.88 -44.10 6.93
N LEU A 21 43.04 -43.09 6.69
CA LEU A 21 43.47 -41.73 6.35
C LEU A 21 44.24 -41.08 7.49
N LEU A 22 43.77 -41.24 8.73
CA LEU A 22 44.48 -40.76 9.91
C LEU A 22 45.88 -41.38 10.02
N LEU A 23 45.98 -42.70 9.84
CA LEU A 23 47.27 -43.41 9.89
C LEU A 23 48.22 -42.96 8.76
N SER A 24 47.74 -42.91 7.52
CA SER A 24 48.53 -42.43 6.39
C SER A 24 48.92 -40.95 6.51
N SER A 25 48.07 -40.13 7.13
CA SER A 25 48.38 -38.71 7.41
C SER A 25 49.46 -38.58 8.47
N PHE A 26 49.42 -39.42 9.51
CA PHE A 26 50.48 -39.50 10.51
C PHE A 26 51.82 -39.92 9.89
N GLU A 27 51.84 -41.01 9.11
CA GLU A 27 53.04 -41.50 8.43
C GLU A 27 53.59 -40.49 7.42
N PHE A 28 52.72 -39.81 6.67
CA PHE A 28 53.12 -38.74 5.77
C PHE A 28 53.77 -37.57 6.52
N SER A 29 53.17 -37.17 7.64
CA SER A 29 53.69 -36.08 8.49
C SER A 29 55.02 -36.47 9.13
N ALA A 30 55.16 -37.72 9.59
CA ALA A 30 56.40 -38.26 10.13
C ALA A 30 57.53 -38.29 9.10
N LYS A 31 57.25 -38.72 7.86
CA LYS A 31 58.22 -38.67 6.74
C LYS A 31 58.61 -37.24 6.38
N LYS A 32 57.64 -36.31 6.38
CA LYS A 32 57.91 -34.89 6.13
C LYS A 32 58.81 -34.31 7.22
N LEU A 33 58.56 -34.67 8.48
CA LEU A 33 59.40 -34.27 9.61
C LEU A 33 60.80 -34.90 9.54
N GLU A 34 60.91 -36.17 9.16
CA GLU A 34 62.21 -36.85 8.94
C GLU A 34 63.07 -36.09 7.93
N LEU A 35 62.48 -35.56 6.84
CA LEU A 35 63.20 -34.76 5.86
C LEU A 35 63.78 -33.46 6.44
N PHE A 36 63.06 -32.78 7.33
CA PHE A 36 63.55 -31.56 7.99
C PHE A 36 64.63 -31.83 9.03
N LEU A 37 64.62 -33.02 9.64
CA LEU A 37 65.57 -33.38 10.69
C LEU A 37 66.91 -33.90 10.13
N LYS A 38 67.02 -34.15 8.82
CA LYS A 38 68.27 -34.59 8.18
C LYS A 38 69.40 -33.56 8.25
N ASP A 39 69.06 -32.28 8.35
CA ASP A 39 70.02 -31.16 8.34
C ASP A 39 70.34 -30.63 9.74
N VAL A 40 69.87 -31.28 10.80
CA VAL A 40 70.05 -30.84 12.19
C VAL A 40 71.10 -31.67 12.91
N ASP A 41 72.22 -31.04 13.28
CA ASP A 41 73.28 -31.68 14.05
C ASP A 41 72.78 -32.07 15.45
N GLY A 42 73.04 -33.33 15.84
CA GLY A 42 72.77 -33.85 17.19
C GLY A 42 71.51 -34.74 17.33
N ILE A 43 70.76 -34.98 16.26
CA ILE A 43 69.59 -35.89 16.27
C ILE A 43 69.95 -37.23 15.63
N SER A 44 69.82 -38.32 16.39
CA SER A 44 69.95 -39.67 15.83
C SER A 44 68.65 -40.04 15.08
N LEU A 45 68.73 -40.05 13.75
CA LEU A 45 67.62 -40.43 12.86
C LEU A 45 67.11 -41.85 13.13
N ASP A 46 67.98 -42.76 13.56
CA ASP A 46 67.59 -44.14 13.89
C ASP A 46 66.67 -44.17 15.11
N THR A 47 67.01 -43.42 16.18
CA THR A 47 66.13 -43.32 17.36
C THR A 47 64.79 -42.66 17.05
N PHE A 48 64.77 -41.70 16.11
CA PHE A 48 63.54 -41.07 15.63
C PHE A 48 62.68 -42.09 14.87
N ARG A 49 63.26 -42.85 13.95
CA ARG A 49 62.56 -43.88 13.17
C ARG A 49 62.00 -44.99 14.05
N ASP A 50 62.75 -45.43 15.06
CA ASP A 50 62.27 -46.41 16.04
C ASP A 50 61.06 -45.88 16.81
N ARG A 51 61.12 -44.60 17.22
CA ARG A 51 60.02 -43.94 17.94
C ARG A 51 58.80 -43.73 17.06
N VAL A 52 58.97 -43.30 15.80
CA VAL A 52 57.89 -43.21 14.81
C VAL A 52 57.26 -44.59 14.56
N SER A 53 58.07 -45.65 14.49
CA SER A 53 57.58 -47.02 14.31
C SER A 53 56.80 -47.52 15.52
N SER A 54 57.24 -47.20 16.74
CA SER A 54 56.50 -47.50 17.97
C SER A 54 55.18 -46.74 18.02
N ILE A 55 55.19 -45.43 17.79
CA ILE A 55 54.00 -44.58 17.81
C ILE A 55 53.03 -45.00 16.69
N SER A 56 53.52 -45.36 15.49
CA SER A 56 52.66 -45.85 14.41
C SER A 56 51.91 -47.13 14.81
N LYS A 57 52.57 -48.06 15.52
CA LYS A 57 51.92 -49.27 16.05
C LYS A 57 50.85 -48.94 17.10
N GLU A 58 51.16 -48.04 18.04
CA GLU A 58 50.21 -47.58 19.05
C GLU A 58 49.02 -46.85 18.43
N PHE A 59 49.29 -45.95 17.48
CA PHE A 59 48.29 -45.19 16.75
C PHE A 59 47.38 -46.12 15.94
N LYS A 60 47.93 -47.16 15.31
CA LYS A 60 47.15 -48.20 14.61
C LYS A 60 46.22 -48.95 15.57
N HIS A 61 46.69 -49.30 16.77
CA HIS A 61 45.83 -49.91 17.80
C HIS A 61 44.75 -48.94 18.28
N PHE A 62 45.11 -47.67 18.49
CA PHE A 62 44.18 -46.63 18.90
C PHE A 62 43.08 -46.38 17.86
N THR A 63 43.44 -46.25 16.58
CA THR A 63 42.47 -46.13 15.48
C THR A 63 41.51 -47.31 15.42
N LYS A 64 42.01 -48.53 15.68
CA LYS A 64 41.15 -49.72 15.75
C LYS A 64 40.18 -49.67 16.93
N LYS A 65 40.64 -49.20 18.09
CA LYS A 65 39.76 -48.96 19.25
C LYS A 65 38.68 -47.92 18.94
N LEU A 66 39.01 -46.84 18.24
CA LEU A 66 38.05 -45.80 17.79
C LEU A 66 37.06 -46.31 16.74
N GLU A 67 37.42 -47.36 16.02
CA GLU A 67 36.51 -48.06 15.11
C GLU A 67 35.54 -48.94 15.90
N ASP A 68 36.06 -49.72 16.85
CA ASP A 68 35.29 -50.64 17.69
C ASP A 68 34.35 -49.92 18.66
N ASP A 69 34.71 -48.72 19.14
CA ASP A 69 33.87 -47.88 20.01
C ASP A 69 32.81 -47.04 19.26
N GLY A 70 32.83 -47.08 17.92
CA GLY A 70 31.86 -46.40 17.06
C GLY A 70 32.10 -44.91 16.86
N THR A 71 33.16 -44.31 17.43
CA THR A 71 33.45 -42.88 17.29
C THR A 71 33.70 -42.50 15.83
N LEU A 72 34.45 -43.32 15.09
CA LEU A 72 34.70 -43.09 13.66
C LEU A 72 33.44 -43.26 12.81
N GLN A 73 32.52 -44.13 13.22
CA GLN A 73 31.25 -44.33 12.55
C GLN A 73 30.36 -43.09 12.71
N LYS A 74 30.24 -42.57 13.93
CA LYS A 74 29.48 -41.36 14.23
C LYS A 74 29.97 -40.15 13.42
N CYS A 75 31.29 -39.95 13.33
CA CYS A 75 31.88 -38.86 12.55
C CYS A 75 31.53 -38.98 11.04
N SER A 76 31.52 -40.20 10.50
CA SER A 76 31.12 -40.44 9.11
C SER A 76 29.63 -40.20 8.88
N GLU A 77 28.77 -40.58 9.83
CA GLU A 77 27.31 -40.38 9.74
C GLU A 77 26.94 -38.89 9.86
N GLU A 78 27.57 -38.16 10.77
CA GLU A 78 27.39 -36.70 10.91
C GLU A 78 27.81 -35.97 9.62
N SER A 79 28.92 -36.37 9.00
CA SER A 79 29.37 -35.82 7.71
C SER A 79 28.33 -36.04 6.59
N LYS A 80 27.72 -37.23 6.52
CA LYS A 80 26.66 -37.53 5.55
C LYS A 80 25.39 -36.72 5.83
N GLY A 81 25.02 -36.58 7.11
CA GLY A 81 23.87 -35.78 7.53
C GLY A 81 24.00 -34.33 7.11
N LEU A 82 25.17 -33.73 7.37
CA LEU A 82 25.49 -32.36 6.94
C LEU A 82 25.49 -32.20 5.42
N SER A 83 26.02 -33.18 4.69
CA SER A 83 26.00 -33.15 3.22
C SER A 83 24.56 -33.18 2.66
N LEU A 84 23.70 -34.05 3.20
CA LEU A 84 22.29 -34.11 2.81
C LEU A 84 21.54 -32.83 3.17
N GLU A 85 21.81 -32.26 4.35
CA GLU A 85 21.24 -30.98 4.76
C GLU A 85 21.65 -29.85 3.81
N CYS A 86 22.92 -29.75 3.44
CA CYS A 86 23.39 -28.80 2.44
C CYS A 86 22.65 -28.97 1.10
N MET A 87 22.50 -30.20 0.61
CA MET A 87 21.77 -30.47 -0.62
C MET A 87 20.29 -30.05 -0.54
N ASN A 88 19.64 -30.26 0.62
CA ASN A 88 18.26 -29.82 0.84
C ASN A 88 18.14 -28.30 0.84
N TRP A 89 19.07 -27.58 1.48
CA TRP A 89 19.10 -26.13 1.48
C TRP A 89 19.35 -25.56 0.08
N ASP A 90 20.26 -26.16 -0.69
CA ASP A 90 20.53 -25.78 -2.08
C ASP A 90 19.29 -25.96 -2.95
N GLN A 91 18.58 -27.07 -2.80
CA GLN A 91 17.33 -27.32 -3.53
C GLN A 91 16.25 -26.31 -3.16
N LEU A 92 16.10 -25.99 -1.86
CA LEU A 92 15.14 -25.01 -1.39
C LEU A 92 15.43 -23.61 -1.94
N LEU A 93 16.71 -23.21 -1.94
CA LEU A 93 17.15 -21.93 -2.48
C LEU A 93 16.83 -21.82 -3.98
N LEU A 94 17.15 -22.84 -4.76
CA LEU A 94 16.82 -22.89 -6.19
C LEU A 94 15.31 -22.83 -6.45
N HIS A 95 14.51 -23.51 -5.62
CA HIS A 95 13.06 -23.47 -5.73
C HIS A 95 12.50 -22.06 -5.50
N HIS A 96 12.92 -21.39 -4.43
CA HIS A 96 12.49 -20.03 -4.15
C HIS A 96 12.95 -19.03 -5.20
N GLN A 97 14.18 -19.18 -5.72
CA GLN A 97 14.67 -18.35 -6.82
C GLN A 97 13.82 -18.54 -8.07
N LYS A 98 13.53 -19.78 -8.46
CA LYS A 98 12.67 -20.06 -9.62
C LYS A 98 11.27 -19.47 -9.46
N ILE A 99 10.67 -19.58 -8.27
CA ILE A 99 9.37 -18.96 -7.99
C ILE A 99 9.44 -17.44 -8.13
N ALA A 100 10.49 -16.81 -7.60
CA ALA A 100 10.65 -15.37 -7.71
C ALA A 100 10.79 -14.90 -9.16
N GLU A 101 11.55 -15.64 -9.97
CA GLU A 101 11.69 -15.38 -11.41
C GLU A 101 10.36 -15.60 -12.16
N GLU A 102 9.61 -16.65 -11.82
CA GLU A 102 8.29 -16.92 -12.38
C GLU A 102 7.31 -15.80 -12.07
N ILE A 103 7.21 -15.40 -10.80
CA ILE A 103 6.35 -14.29 -10.36
C ILE A 103 6.74 -13.00 -11.10
N SER A 104 8.03 -12.73 -11.23
CA SER A 104 8.52 -11.55 -11.97
C SER A 104 8.13 -11.61 -13.44
N ARG A 105 8.21 -12.79 -14.07
CA ARG A 105 7.78 -12.99 -15.45
C ARG A 105 6.27 -12.79 -15.60
N THR A 106 5.46 -13.38 -14.73
CA THR A 106 3.99 -13.20 -14.77
C THR A 106 3.59 -11.74 -14.53
N LEU A 107 4.32 -11.00 -13.70
CA LEU A 107 4.10 -9.58 -13.50
C LEU A 107 4.42 -8.77 -14.77
N GLU A 108 5.52 -9.08 -15.44
CA GLU A 108 5.88 -8.40 -16.69
C GLU A 108 4.92 -8.77 -17.83
N GLU A 109 4.48 -10.03 -17.92
CA GLU A 109 3.43 -10.47 -18.85
C GLU A 109 2.09 -9.76 -18.58
N ALA A 110 1.72 -9.56 -17.31
CA ALA A 110 0.56 -8.79 -16.89
C ALA A 110 0.75 -7.27 -17.07
N LYS A 111 1.96 -6.77 -17.26
CA LYS A 111 2.22 -5.35 -17.53
C LYS A 111 2.28 -5.06 -19.04
N ILE A 112 2.76 -6.02 -19.83
CA ILE A 112 2.79 -5.99 -21.29
C ILE A 112 1.39 -6.23 -21.87
N THR A 113 0.63 -7.13 -21.26
CA THR A 113 -0.81 -7.23 -21.48
C THR A 113 -1.44 -6.14 -20.63
N ASP A 114 -1.66 -4.94 -21.18
CA ASP A 114 -2.52 -3.93 -20.56
C ASP A 114 -3.75 -4.65 -20.01
N VAL A 115 -3.79 -4.87 -18.70
CA VAL A 115 -4.79 -5.75 -18.10
C VAL A 115 -6.10 -5.01 -18.26
N GLN A 116 -6.81 -5.33 -19.34
CA GLN A 116 -8.26 -5.29 -19.39
C GLN A 116 -8.70 -6.25 -18.28
N ILE A 117 -8.63 -5.78 -17.04
CA ILE A 117 -9.21 -6.43 -15.89
C ILE A 117 -10.68 -6.39 -16.22
N ASP A 118 -11.20 -7.51 -16.68
CA ASP A 118 -12.64 -7.70 -16.82
C ASP A 118 -13.27 -7.25 -15.49
N PRO A 119 -14.11 -6.21 -15.48
CA PRO A 119 -14.78 -5.75 -14.27
C PRO A 119 -15.49 -6.88 -13.51
N ALA A 120 -15.80 -8.00 -14.18
CA ALA A 120 -16.35 -9.20 -13.57
C ALA A 120 -15.39 -9.95 -12.63
N LEU A 121 -14.07 -9.93 -12.84
CA LEU A 121 -13.10 -10.62 -11.97
C LEU A 121 -12.97 -9.94 -10.59
N TYR A 122 -13.16 -8.62 -10.52
CA TYR A 122 -13.21 -7.88 -9.25
C TYR A 122 -14.48 -8.21 -8.43
N LEU A 123 -15.52 -8.71 -9.10
CA LEU A 123 -16.82 -9.03 -8.52
C LEU A 123 -16.96 -10.48 -8.05
N GLN A 124 -15.88 -11.27 -8.02
CA GLN A 124 -15.88 -12.52 -7.25
C GLN A 124 -15.57 -12.26 -5.75
N SER A 125 -15.85 -11.05 -5.25
CA SER A 125 -15.80 -10.75 -3.83
C SER A 125 -17.11 -11.12 -3.16
N SER A 126 -17.07 -11.43 -1.86
CA SER A 126 -18.27 -11.64 -1.04
C SER A 126 -19.24 -10.44 -1.03
N GLN A 127 -18.81 -9.29 -1.55
CA GLN A 127 -19.59 -8.05 -1.61
C GLN A 127 -20.11 -7.72 -3.01
N SER A 128 -19.97 -8.62 -3.98
CA SER A 128 -20.39 -8.42 -5.38
C SER A 128 -21.83 -7.94 -5.52
N LYS A 129 -22.74 -8.49 -4.70
CA LYS A 129 -24.15 -8.09 -4.63
C LYS A 129 -24.35 -6.64 -4.18
N ILE A 130 -23.49 -6.13 -3.31
CA ILE A 130 -23.53 -4.73 -2.85
C ILE A 130 -22.99 -3.82 -3.96
N LEU A 131 -21.85 -4.20 -4.56
CA LEU A 131 -21.21 -3.45 -5.62
C LEU A 131 -22.09 -3.36 -6.89
N SER A 132 -22.84 -4.42 -7.21
CA SER A 132 -23.80 -4.42 -8.32
C SER A 132 -25.04 -3.56 -8.08
N THR A 133 -25.30 -3.18 -6.82
CA THR A 133 -26.47 -2.38 -6.43
C THR A 133 -26.12 -0.88 -6.34
N LYS A 134 -24.94 -0.46 -6.85
CA LYS A 134 -24.52 0.94 -6.79
C LYS A 134 -25.50 1.85 -7.56
N PRO A 135 -26.11 2.86 -6.92
CA PRO A 135 -26.98 3.81 -7.60
C PRO A 135 -26.24 4.63 -8.65
N ASP A 136 -26.97 5.05 -9.68
CA ASP A 136 -26.49 5.95 -10.72
C ASP A 136 -26.57 7.41 -10.22
N TYR A 137 -25.48 7.88 -9.62
CA TYR A 137 -25.41 9.24 -9.08
C TYR A 137 -25.46 10.32 -10.16
N GLN A 138 -25.05 10.02 -11.39
CA GLN A 138 -25.10 11.00 -12.48
C GLN A 138 -26.55 11.35 -12.81
N LYS A 139 -27.42 10.33 -12.94
CA LYS A 139 -28.84 10.56 -13.15
C LYS A 139 -29.50 11.36 -12.02
N ILE A 140 -29.06 11.15 -10.77
CA ILE A 140 -29.57 11.92 -9.64
C ILE A 140 -29.18 13.41 -9.79
N LEU A 141 -27.93 13.70 -10.14
CA LEU A 141 -27.47 15.08 -10.37
C LEU A 141 -28.19 15.72 -11.55
N ASP A 142 -28.34 15.00 -12.67
CA ASP A 142 -29.07 15.49 -13.84
C ASP A 142 -30.52 15.81 -13.47
N SER A 143 -31.18 14.94 -12.69
CA SER A 143 -32.55 15.19 -12.23
C SER A 143 -32.66 16.42 -11.32
N GLN A 144 -31.66 16.70 -10.49
CA GLN A 144 -31.63 17.89 -9.65
C GLN A 144 -31.45 19.16 -10.47
N ASN A 145 -30.62 19.12 -11.51
CA ASN A 145 -30.47 20.25 -12.43
C ASN A 145 -31.80 20.64 -13.11
N GLU A 146 -32.58 19.65 -13.54
CA GLU A 146 -33.92 19.89 -14.10
C GLU A 146 -34.88 20.54 -13.09
N VAL A 147 -34.81 20.15 -11.82
CA VAL A 147 -35.60 20.78 -10.75
C VAL A 147 -35.19 22.23 -10.54
N PHE A 148 -33.88 22.54 -10.60
CA PHE A 148 -33.41 23.93 -10.50
C PHE A 148 -33.89 24.79 -11.67
N ASN A 149 -33.85 24.28 -12.90
CA ASN A 149 -34.38 24.98 -14.08
C ASN A 149 -35.88 25.26 -13.93
N CYS A 150 -36.65 24.29 -13.40
CA CYS A 150 -38.08 24.48 -13.13
C CYS A 150 -38.33 25.57 -12.09
N MET A 151 -37.56 25.57 -11.00
CA MET A 151 -37.67 26.58 -9.94
C MET A 151 -37.32 27.99 -10.44
N GLU A 152 -36.29 28.10 -11.30
CA GLU A 152 -35.90 29.36 -11.94
C GLU A 152 -37.05 29.95 -12.76
N MET A 153 -37.68 29.14 -13.63
CA MET A 153 -38.84 29.59 -14.42
C MET A 153 -40.00 30.08 -13.54
N VAL A 154 -40.30 29.38 -12.44
CA VAL A 154 -41.37 29.79 -11.51
C VAL A 154 -41.03 31.11 -10.83
N MET A 155 -39.76 31.31 -10.46
CA MET A 155 -39.29 32.55 -9.85
C MET A 155 -39.38 33.72 -10.83
N ASP A 156 -39.04 33.51 -12.11
CA ASP A 156 -39.14 34.52 -13.16
C ASP A 156 -40.59 34.90 -13.44
N GLU A 157 -41.50 33.92 -13.52
CA GLU A 157 -42.93 34.17 -13.71
C GLU A 157 -43.55 34.93 -12.53
N LEU A 158 -43.17 34.56 -11.30
CA LEU A 158 -43.58 35.26 -10.09
C LEU A 158 -43.07 36.70 -10.10
N GLN A 159 -41.80 36.91 -10.45
CA GLN A 159 -41.20 38.24 -10.54
C GLN A 159 -41.90 39.10 -11.61
N GLY A 160 -42.20 38.52 -12.77
CA GLY A 160 -42.95 39.19 -13.85
C GLY A 160 -44.35 39.62 -13.41
N SER A 161 -45.06 38.72 -12.75
CA SER A 161 -46.40 38.98 -12.19
C SER A 161 -46.39 40.12 -11.16
N ILE A 162 -45.37 40.15 -10.30
CA ILE A 162 -45.17 41.23 -9.32
C ILE A 162 -44.94 42.57 -10.01
N ARG A 163 -44.08 42.63 -11.04
CA ARG A 163 -43.84 43.88 -11.79
C ARG A 163 -45.11 44.41 -12.45
N LEU A 164 -45.94 43.52 -13.02
CA LEU A 164 -47.21 43.89 -13.61
C LEU A 164 -48.19 44.45 -12.58
N LEU A 165 -48.25 43.84 -11.39
CA LEU A 165 -49.07 44.36 -10.29
C LEU A 165 -48.59 45.74 -9.82
N TYR A 166 -47.28 45.95 -9.72
CA TYR A 166 -46.71 47.26 -9.35
C TYR A 166 -47.06 48.34 -10.37
N SER A 167 -46.93 48.06 -11.68
CA SER A 167 -47.26 49.04 -12.73
C SER A 167 -48.76 49.37 -12.77
N PHE A 168 -49.62 48.37 -12.55
CA PHE A 168 -51.05 48.57 -12.41
C PHE A 168 -51.40 49.43 -11.18
N MET A 169 -50.77 49.16 -10.04
CA MET A 169 -50.96 49.94 -8.81
C MET A 169 -50.51 51.39 -8.96
N GLU A 170 -49.37 51.62 -9.61
CA GLU A 170 -48.87 52.96 -9.92
C GLU A 170 -49.82 53.72 -10.83
N THR A 171 -50.30 53.07 -11.90
CA THR A 171 -51.28 53.64 -12.84
C THR A 171 -52.58 54.02 -12.13
N THR A 172 -53.08 53.13 -11.27
CA THR A 172 -54.29 53.34 -10.47
C THR A 172 -54.12 54.50 -9.50
N THR A 173 -52.95 54.58 -8.84
CA THR A 173 -52.61 55.67 -7.91
C THR A 173 -52.56 57.02 -8.63
N LEU A 174 -51.92 57.08 -9.80
CA LEU A 174 -51.86 58.28 -10.64
C LEU A 174 -53.26 58.71 -11.12
N PHE A 175 -54.08 57.75 -11.54
CA PHE A 175 -55.47 57.99 -11.95
C PHE A 175 -56.29 58.59 -10.80
N PHE A 176 -56.28 57.96 -9.62
CA PHE A 176 -57.00 58.47 -8.46
C PHE A 176 -56.49 59.83 -8.00
N LYS A 177 -55.16 60.07 -8.02
CA LYS A 177 -54.59 61.38 -7.73
C LYS A 177 -55.13 62.45 -8.69
N LYS A 178 -55.19 62.14 -9.99
CA LYS A 178 -55.73 63.06 -11.00
C LYS A 178 -57.21 63.36 -10.77
N VAL A 179 -58.03 62.34 -10.52
CA VAL A 179 -59.47 62.50 -10.23
C VAL A 179 -59.67 63.30 -8.94
N SER A 180 -58.93 62.99 -7.88
CA SER A 180 -58.97 63.71 -6.60
C SER A 180 -58.63 65.20 -6.77
N VAL A 181 -57.57 65.53 -7.51
CA VAL A 181 -57.21 66.92 -7.82
C VAL A 181 -58.29 67.63 -8.62
N GLN A 182 -58.90 66.97 -9.61
CA GLN A 182 -60.01 67.55 -10.39
C GLN A 182 -61.25 67.79 -9.52
N LEU A 183 -61.61 66.85 -8.65
CA LEU A 183 -62.73 66.98 -7.75
C LEU A 183 -62.49 68.08 -6.71
N GLY A 184 -61.27 68.15 -6.15
CA GLY A 184 -60.85 69.22 -5.25
C GLY A 184 -60.93 70.60 -5.90
N LYS A 185 -60.45 70.76 -7.13
CA LYS A 185 -60.58 72.02 -7.90
C LYS A 185 -62.03 72.42 -8.10
N ARG A 186 -62.90 71.48 -8.50
CA ARG A 186 -64.34 71.73 -8.68
C ARG A 186 -65.01 72.12 -7.36
N THR A 187 -64.73 71.38 -6.29
CA THR A 187 -65.32 71.63 -4.97
C THR A 187 -64.85 72.96 -4.40
N ALA A 188 -63.55 73.30 -4.53
CA ALA A 188 -63.02 74.59 -4.11
C ALA A 188 -63.66 75.74 -4.90
N GLN A 189 -63.79 75.63 -6.22
CA GLN A 189 -64.48 76.62 -7.05
C GLN A 189 -65.96 76.78 -6.68
N GLN A 190 -66.64 75.68 -6.36
CA GLN A 190 -68.03 75.68 -5.88
C GLN A 190 -68.15 76.30 -4.47
N LEU A 191 -67.15 76.09 -3.61
CA LEU A 191 -67.12 76.66 -2.26
C LEU A 191 -66.78 78.15 -2.27
N GLU A 192 -65.90 78.59 -3.17
CA GLU A 192 -65.58 80.00 -3.44
C GLU A 192 -66.81 80.79 -3.92
N THR A 193 -67.70 80.14 -4.68
CA THR A 193 -68.92 80.75 -5.25
C THR A 193 -70.18 80.56 -4.39
N SER A 194 -70.10 79.79 -3.30
CA SER A 194 -71.24 79.46 -2.44
C SER A 194 -71.36 80.41 -1.23
N PRO A 195 -72.59 80.79 -0.81
CA PRO A 195 -72.83 81.61 0.38
C PRO A 195 -72.25 81.05 1.69
N ILE A 196 -71.99 79.74 1.75
CA ILE A 196 -71.47 78.99 2.91
C ILE A 196 -70.03 79.42 3.27
N ARG A 197 -69.28 80.03 2.33
CA ARG A 197 -67.96 80.63 2.61
C ARG A 197 -68.00 81.66 3.74
N LYS A 198 -69.11 82.39 3.90
CA LYS A 198 -69.29 83.35 5.00
C LYS A 198 -69.41 82.68 6.38
N LEU A 199 -69.74 81.38 6.43
CA LEU A 199 -69.83 80.58 7.66
C LEU A 199 -68.50 79.89 8.01
N LEU A 200 -67.71 79.51 7.00
CA LEU A 200 -66.40 78.85 7.16
C LEU A 200 -65.25 79.82 7.41
N ASN A 201 -65.42 81.11 7.12
CA ASN A 201 -64.42 82.13 7.37
C ASN A 201 -64.58 82.65 8.82
N PRO A 202 -63.64 82.39 9.75
CA PRO A 202 -63.75 82.84 11.13
C PRO A 202 -63.46 84.35 11.20
N GLN A 203 -64.45 85.18 10.85
CA GLN A 203 -64.47 86.59 11.21
C GLN A 203 -65.14 86.73 12.58
N LEU A 204 -64.37 86.46 13.64
CA LEU A 204 -64.61 87.07 14.94
C LEU A 204 -64.36 88.56 14.80
N GLN A 205 -65.40 89.31 14.42
CA GLN A 205 -65.45 90.74 14.67
C GLN A 205 -65.85 90.95 16.14
N LYS A 206 -64.90 91.38 16.98
CA LYS A 206 -65.13 92.28 18.11
C LYS A 206 -64.03 93.33 18.05
N SER A 207 -64.22 94.45 17.35
CA SER A 207 -64.86 95.70 17.82
C SER A 207 -64.07 96.40 18.95
N SER A 208 -63.30 97.42 18.54
CA SER A 208 -63.21 98.79 19.10
C SER A 208 -62.63 99.02 20.51
N LEU A 209 -61.59 99.88 20.59
CA LEU A 209 -61.56 101.22 21.26
C LEU A 209 -60.20 101.60 21.91
N THR A 210 -59.67 102.77 21.52
CA THR A 210 -58.91 103.81 22.28
C THR A 210 -57.73 103.38 23.19
N PHE A 211 -56.52 103.93 23.09
CA PHE A 211 -56.09 105.35 23.00
C PHE A 211 -54.91 105.55 22.05
#